data_AF-A0A7L0BFW7-F1
#
_entry.id   AF-A0A7L0BFW7-F1
#
_cell.length_a   1.000
_cell.length_b   1.000
_cell.length_c   1.000
_cell.angle_alpha   90.00
_cell.angle_beta   90.00
_cell.angle_gamma   90.00
#
_symmetry.space_group_name_H-M   'P 1'
#
loop_
_entity.id
_entity.type
_entity.pdbx_description
1 polymer ?
#
loop_
_entity_poly.entity_id
_entity_poly.type
_entity_poly.pdbx_seq_one_letter_code
_entity_poly.pdbx_strand_id
1 'polypeptide(L)'
;QALFADYAAELADPEQRRLYEEEVAALERERGVEVRFVHPAAGYVLRTSQAGSRRCYLNVCSNPQVGPPQARAEPGGHRWTLPYSLAPGREELGRGGRRRLVYDVVFHPAALRLAARNARFRRLLSDTALEAVERHCAVQLDRANAAVLRGTKYKGVPQAPVIRTPLPGAAP
;
A
#
# COMPACT_ATOMS: atom_id res chain seq x y z
N GLN A 1 -2.94 31.84 14.15
CA GLN A 1 -2.86 30.40 13.83
C GLN A 1 -3.40 30.05 12.42
N ALA A 2 -3.72 31.03 11.56
CA ALA A 2 -4.15 30.81 10.17
C ALA A 2 -3.03 30.28 9.26
N LEU A 3 -1.78 30.76 9.44
CA LEU A 3 -0.63 30.41 8.61
C LEU A 3 -0.38 28.90 8.44
N PHE A 4 -0.61 28.09 9.48
CA PHE A 4 -0.42 26.63 9.41
C PHE A 4 -1.60 25.91 8.74
N ALA A 5 -2.81 26.43 8.88
CA ALA A 5 -4.00 25.88 8.23
C ALA A 5 -4.01 26.21 6.73
N ASP A 6 -3.59 27.43 6.39
CA ASP A 6 -3.46 27.89 5.01
C ASP A 6 -2.32 27.13 4.30
N TYR A 7 -1.17 26.96 4.95
CA TYR A 7 -0.07 26.12 4.43
C TYR A 7 -0.46 24.63 4.29
N ALA A 8 -1.23 24.08 5.23
CA ALA A 8 -1.72 22.70 5.13
C ALA A 8 -2.79 22.53 4.04
N ALA A 9 -3.58 23.57 3.76
CA ALA A 9 -4.56 23.59 2.69
C ALA A 9 -3.89 23.72 1.32
N GLU A 10 -2.84 24.55 1.20
CA GLU A 10 -2.00 24.64 0.00
C GLU A 10 -1.33 23.30 -0.33
N LEU A 11 -0.80 22.58 0.66
CA LEU A 11 -0.26 21.23 0.44
C LEU A 11 -1.34 20.18 0.06
N ALA A 12 -2.63 20.48 0.29
CA ALA A 12 -3.73 19.60 -0.03
C ALA A 12 -4.34 19.84 -1.43
N ASP A 13 -3.93 20.91 -2.12
CA ASP A 13 -4.38 21.22 -3.48
C ASP A 13 -3.85 20.16 -4.48
N PRO A 14 -4.74 19.46 -5.22
CA PRO A 14 -4.34 18.52 -6.26
C PRO A 14 -3.40 19.11 -7.32
N GLU A 15 -3.54 20.40 -7.67
CA GLU A 15 -2.68 21.05 -8.66
C GLU A 15 -1.27 21.30 -8.09
N GLN A 16 -1.17 21.84 -6.88
CA GLN A 16 0.13 22.07 -6.23
C GLN A 16 0.87 20.76 -5.97
N ARG A 17 0.14 19.72 -5.54
CA ARG A 17 0.72 18.37 -5.40
C ARG A 17 1.26 17.85 -6.73
N ARG A 18 0.49 18.02 -7.82
CA ARG A 18 0.92 17.57 -9.15
C ARG A 18 2.19 18.30 -9.60
N LEU A 19 2.25 19.62 -9.45
CA LEU A 19 3.44 20.41 -9.81
C LEU A 19 4.66 19.95 -9.01
N TYR A 20 4.51 19.78 -7.70
CA TYR A 20 5.56 19.25 -6.84
C TYR A 20 6.05 17.87 -7.28
N GLU A 21 5.14 16.95 -7.62
CA GLU A 21 5.50 15.61 -8.09
C GLU A 21 6.23 15.65 -9.45
N GLU A 22 5.82 16.55 -10.36
CA GLU A 22 6.49 16.78 -11.65
C GLU A 22 7.92 17.33 -11.46
N GLU A 23 8.11 18.29 -10.55
CA GLU A 23 9.42 18.86 -10.21
C GLU A 23 10.34 17.80 -9.59
N VAL A 24 9.84 17.02 -8.62
CA VAL A 24 10.62 15.93 -8.01
C VAL A 24 11.00 14.88 -9.06
N ALA A 25 10.08 14.52 -9.96
CA ALA A 25 10.36 13.56 -11.01
C ALA A 25 11.40 14.09 -12.01
N ALA A 26 11.36 15.37 -12.36
CA ALA A 26 12.35 16.00 -13.24
C ALA A 26 13.75 16.00 -12.60
N LEU A 27 13.87 16.41 -11.34
CA LEU A 27 15.14 16.43 -10.61
C LEU A 27 15.77 15.04 -10.44
N GLU A 28 14.96 14.01 -10.17
CA GLU A 28 15.46 12.62 -10.07
C GLU A 28 15.86 12.09 -11.46
N ARG A 29 15.15 12.50 -12.52
CA ARG A 29 15.49 12.15 -13.90
C ARG A 29 16.84 12.73 -14.33
N GLU A 30 17.14 13.97 -13.96
CA GLU A 30 18.46 14.59 -14.16
C GLU A 30 19.58 13.78 -13.49
N ARG A 31 19.28 13.09 -12.39
CA ARG A 31 20.19 12.17 -11.69
C ARG A 31 20.21 10.76 -12.29
N GLY A 32 19.56 10.55 -13.43
CA GLY A 32 19.52 9.25 -14.09
C GLY A 32 18.48 8.29 -13.51
N VAL A 33 17.50 8.76 -12.73
CA VAL A 33 16.49 7.91 -12.08
C VAL A 33 15.08 8.33 -12.48
N GLU A 34 14.30 7.42 -13.04
CA GLU A 34 12.87 7.61 -13.23
C GLU A 34 12.11 7.38 -11.92
N VAL A 35 11.32 8.37 -11.52
CA VAL A 35 10.48 8.35 -10.32
C VAL A 35 9.01 8.31 -10.71
N ARG A 36 8.27 7.40 -10.10
CA ARG A 36 6.80 7.29 -10.25
C ARG A 36 6.13 7.24 -8.88
N PHE A 37 5.30 8.22 -8.60
CA PHE A 37 4.46 8.25 -7.39
C PHE A 37 3.32 7.24 -7.52
N VAL A 38 3.13 6.44 -6.48
CA VAL A 38 2.03 5.48 -6.38
C VAL A 38 1.02 6.03 -5.39
N HIS A 39 -0.09 6.56 -5.90
CA HIS A 39 -1.23 7.00 -5.10
C HIS A 39 -2.20 5.83 -4.89
N PRO A 40 -2.26 5.20 -3.69
CA PRO A 40 -3.07 4.02 -3.49
C PRO A 40 -4.55 4.40 -3.29
N ALA A 41 -5.43 3.84 -4.10
CA ALA A 41 -6.87 3.90 -3.85
C ALA A 41 -7.25 2.93 -2.72
N ALA A 42 -7.98 3.42 -1.73
CA ALA A 42 -8.40 2.64 -0.57
C ALA A 42 -9.31 1.46 -0.95
N GLY A 43 -9.04 0.28 -0.37
CA GLY A 43 -9.83 -0.93 -0.55
C GLY A 43 -10.48 -1.40 0.75
N TYR A 44 -9.76 -2.20 1.53
CA TYR A 44 -10.18 -2.67 2.85
C TYR A 44 -8.99 -2.82 3.80
N VAL A 45 -9.26 -2.91 5.09
CA VAL A 45 -8.22 -3.00 6.12
C VAL A 45 -8.25 -4.35 6.81
N LEU A 46 -7.09 -4.99 6.93
CA LEU A 46 -6.86 -6.10 7.85
C LEU A 46 -6.31 -5.55 9.16
N ARG A 47 -6.83 -6.04 10.29
CA ARG A 47 -6.28 -5.81 11.63
C ARG A 47 -5.63 -7.09 12.10
N THR A 48 -4.41 -6.99 12.61
CA THR A 48 -3.66 -8.08 13.26
C THR A 48 -2.81 -7.52 14.42
N SER A 49 -1.89 -8.32 14.97
CA SER A 49 -0.82 -7.88 15.86
C SER A 49 0.55 -8.38 15.39
N GLN A 50 1.59 -7.68 15.80
CA GLN A 50 2.99 -8.08 15.65
C GLN A 50 3.59 -8.28 17.04
N ALA A 51 4.53 -9.23 17.17
CA ALA A 51 5.25 -9.51 18.41
C ALA A 51 4.32 -9.69 19.62
N GLY A 52 3.22 -10.43 19.43
CA GLY A 52 2.26 -10.80 20.47
C GLY A 52 1.23 -9.73 20.85
N SER A 53 1.58 -8.43 20.85
CA SER A 53 0.67 -7.39 21.39
C SER A 53 0.57 -6.11 20.58
N ARG A 54 1.52 -5.81 19.69
CA ARG A 54 1.56 -4.53 18.97
C ARG A 54 0.50 -4.50 17.88
N ARG A 55 -0.49 -3.63 18.00
CA ARG A 55 -1.59 -3.52 17.02
C ARG A 55 -1.08 -3.10 15.65
N CYS A 56 -1.45 -3.88 14.63
CA CYS A 56 -1.06 -3.67 13.24
C CYS A 56 -2.29 -3.57 12.34
N TYR A 57 -2.19 -2.75 11.31
CA TYR A 57 -3.19 -2.61 10.27
C TYR A 57 -2.52 -2.72 8.90
N LEU A 58 -3.09 -3.53 8.02
CA LEU A 58 -2.67 -3.61 6.62
C LEU A 58 -3.79 -3.05 5.77
N ASN A 59 -3.53 -1.94 5.10
CA ASN A 59 -4.41 -1.38 4.09
C ASN A 59 -4.18 -2.15 2.79
N VAL A 60 -5.19 -2.91 2.36
CA VAL A 60 -5.22 -3.56 1.06
C VAL A 60 -5.78 -2.56 0.05
N CYS A 61 -4.87 -1.90 -0.65
CA CYS A 61 -5.15 -0.80 -1.57
C CYS A 61 -5.00 -1.23 -3.03
N SER A 62 -5.34 -0.34 -3.96
CA SER A 62 -5.08 -0.56 -5.37
C SER A 62 -4.47 0.61 -6.12
N ASN A 63 -3.64 0.32 -7.11
CA ASN A 63 -3.15 1.29 -8.08
C ASN A 63 -2.93 0.58 -9.44
N PRO A 64 -3.35 1.17 -10.58
CA PRO A 64 -3.25 0.54 -11.90
C PRO A 64 -1.81 0.35 -12.41
N GLN A 65 -0.82 1.00 -11.80
CA GLN A 65 0.60 0.79 -12.13
C GLN A 65 1.14 -0.57 -11.64
N VAL A 66 0.44 -1.23 -10.71
CA VAL A 66 0.77 -2.59 -10.26
C VAL A 66 0.23 -3.61 -11.26
N GLY A 67 0.99 -4.65 -11.58
CA GLY A 67 0.55 -5.67 -12.55
C GLY A 67 -0.77 -6.37 -12.17
N PRO A 68 -1.65 -6.71 -13.14
CA PRO A 68 -2.93 -7.35 -12.87
C PRO A 68 -2.76 -8.77 -12.28
N PRO A 69 -3.76 -9.28 -11.54
CA PRO A 69 -3.76 -10.66 -11.08
C PRO A 69 -3.83 -11.61 -12.27
N GLN A 70 -3.00 -12.65 -12.28
CA GLN A 70 -2.94 -13.65 -13.35
C GLN A 70 -3.37 -15.01 -12.80
N ALA A 71 -4.26 -15.68 -13.52
CA ALA A 71 -4.70 -17.03 -13.18
C ALA A 71 -4.10 -18.03 -14.16
N ARG A 72 -3.56 -19.13 -13.63
CA ARG A 72 -3.16 -20.31 -14.39
C ARG A 72 -4.03 -21.47 -13.95
N ALA A 73 -4.66 -22.16 -14.89
CA ALA A 73 -5.43 -23.38 -14.58
C ALA A 73 -4.50 -24.49 -14.10
N GLU A 74 -4.92 -25.21 -13.05
CA GLU A 74 -4.23 -26.37 -12.49
C GLU A 74 -5.27 -27.44 -12.11
N PRO A 75 -4.90 -28.73 -12.03
CA PRO A 75 -5.82 -29.77 -11.56
C PRO A 75 -6.42 -29.38 -10.20
N GLY A 76 -7.74 -29.26 -10.12
CA GLY A 76 -8.45 -28.87 -8.90
C GLY A 76 -8.61 -27.36 -8.67
N GLY A 77 -8.23 -26.49 -9.61
CA GLY A 77 -8.56 -25.06 -9.55
C GLY A 77 -7.67 -24.14 -10.37
N HIS A 78 -7.30 -23.02 -9.76
CA HIS A 78 -6.42 -22.02 -10.37
C HIS A 78 -5.29 -21.65 -9.41
N ARG A 79 -4.07 -21.59 -9.93
CA ARG A 79 -2.96 -20.92 -9.27
C ARG A 79 -2.94 -19.46 -9.68
N TRP A 80 -2.84 -18.59 -8.69
CA TRP A 80 -2.86 -17.15 -8.89
C TRP A 80 -1.48 -16.56 -8.67
N THR A 81 -1.09 -15.65 -9.56
CA THR A 81 0.01 -14.72 -9.35
C THR A 81 -0.58 -13.34 -9.08
N LEU A 82 -0.22 -12.76 -7.94
CA LEU A 82 -0.75 -11.49 -7.46
C LEU A 82 0.41 -10.49 -7.28
N PRO A 83 0.75 -9.69 -8.31
CA PRO A 83 1.73 -8.63 -8.17
C PRO A 83 1.27 -7.60 -7.12
N TYR A 84 2.21 -7.10 -6.32
CA TYR A 84 1.97 -6.06 -5.33
C TYR A 84 3.15 -5.10 -5.21
N SER A 85 2.86 -3.92 -4.66
CA SER A 85 3.86 -2.99 -4.12
C SER A 85 3.62 -2.85 -2.62
N LEU A 86 4.69 -2.72 -1.85
CA LEU A 86 4.65 -2.57 -0.40
C LEU A 86 5.65 -1.48 0.02
N ALA A 87 5.12 -0.42 0.64
CA ALA A 87 5.95 0.58 1.31
C ALA A 87 6.41 0.07 2.69
N PRO A 88 7.51 0.62 3.25
CA PRO A 88 7.90 0.33 4.62
C PRO A 88 6.77 0.59 5.61
N GLY A 89 6.72 -0.22 6.67
CA GLY A 89 5.74 -0.06 7.75
C GLY A 89 5.89 1.27 8.46
N ARG A 90 4.76 1.90 8.80
CA ARG A 90 4.71 3.18 9.50
C ARG A 90 4.21 3.02 10.91
N GLU A 91 4.89 3.66 11.85
CA GLU A 91 4.39 3.83 13.20
C GLU A 91 3.57 5.12 13.29
N GLU A 92 2.30 4.97 13.68
CA GLU A 92 1.38 6.09 13.82
C GLU A 92 0.78 6.15 15.23
N LEU A 93 0.44 7.36 15.67
CA LEU A 93 -0.31 7.56 16.90
C LEU A 93 -1.81 7.32 16.64
N GLY A 94 -2.39 6.42 17.43
CA GLY A 94 -3.80 6.11 17.44
C GLY A 94 -4.65 7.07 18.27
N ARG A 95 -5.97 6.90 18.18
CA ARG A 95 -6.90 7.50 19.15
C ARG A 95 -6.51 7.03 20.56
N GLY A 96 -6.45 7.96 21.51
CA GLY A 96 -6.04 7.68 22.88
C GLY A 96 -4.53 7.43 23.05
N GLY A 97 -3.69 7.95 22.16
CA GLY A 97 -2.23 7.94 22.32
C GLY A 97 -1.55 6.58 22.11
N ARG A 98 -2.27 5.56 21.65
CA ARG A 98 -1.71 4.22 21.45
C ARG A 98 -0.99 4.12 20.11
N ARG A 99 0.29 3.77 20.14
CA ARG A 99 1.09 3.51 18.92
C ARG A 99 0.55 2.28 18.17
N ARG A 100 0.52 2.36 16.85
CA ARG A 100 0.10 1.28 15.95
C ARG A 100 1.01 1.24 14.73
N LEU A 101 1.12 0.07 14.11
CA LEU A 101 1.76 -0.07 12.81
C LEU A 101 0.72 -0.08 11.70
N VAL A 102 1.04 0.60 10.61
CA VAL A 102 0.24 0.67 9.39
C VAL A 102 1.12 0.28 8.21
N TYR A 103 0.64 -0.65 7.40
CA TYR A 103 1.27 -1.09 6.16
C TYR A 103 0.31 -0.86 5.00
N ASP A 104 0.82 -0.40 3.87
CA ASP A 104 0.03 -0.27 2.64
C ASP A 104 0.51 -1.32 1.64
N VAL A 105 -0.36 -2.30 1.38
CA VAL A 105 -0.13 -3.33 0.36
C VAL A 105 -0.99 -2.98 -0.84
N VAL A 106 -0.34 -2.59 -1.93
CA VAL A 106 -0.99 -2.07 -3.13
C VAL A 106 -1.02 -3.13 -4.20
N PHE A 107 -2.22 -3.52 -4.62
CA PHE A 107 -2.45 -4.46 -5.73
C PHE A 107 -3.01 -3.74 -6.96
N HIS A 108 -3.22 -4.47 -8.05
CA HIS A 108 -4.00 -3.92 -9.17
C HIS A 108 -5.51 -3.84 -8.84
N PRO A 109 -6.26 -2.82 -9.32
CA PRO A 109 -7.70 -2.68 -9.05
C PRO A 109 -8.54 -3.90 -9.44
N ALA A 110 -8.12 -4.67 -10.44
CA ALA A 110 -8.81 -5.90 -10.82
C ALA A 110 -8.80 -6.96 -9.70
N ALA A 111 -7.73 -7.04 -8.91
CA ALA A 111 -7.66 -7.97 -7.77
C ALA A 111 -8.68 -7.60 -6.69
N LEU A 112 -8.84 -6.30 -6.40
CA LEU A 112 -9.84 -5.83 -5.43
C LEU A 112 -11.27 -6.07 -5.94
N ARG A 113 -11.53 -5.88 -7.24
CA ARG A 113 -12.84 -6.22 -7.84
C ARG A 113 -13.16 -7.72 -7.71
N LEU A 114 -12.17 -8.60 -7.92
CA LEU A 114 -12.32 -10.04 -7.71
C LEU A 114 -12.58 -10.36 -6.22
N ALA A 115 -11.81 -9.76 -5.31
CA ALA A 115 -11.97 -9.95 -3.87
C ALA A 115 -13.34 -9.48 -3.35
N ALA A 116 -13.92 -8.43 -3.95
CA ALA A 116 -15.25 -7.96 -3.58
C ALA A 116 -16.35 -8.97 -3.91
N ARG A 117 -16.16 -9.81 -4.94
CA ARG A 117 -17.18 -10.74 -5.46
C ARG A 117 -16.92 -12.20 -5.09
N ASN A 118 -15.71 -12.56 -4.69
CA ASN A 118 -15.32 -13.93 -4.39
C ASN A 118 -14.60 -14.01 -3.03
N ALA A 119 -15.26 -14.62 -2.04
CA ALA A 119 -14.73 -14.74 -0.68
C ALA A 119 -13.45 -15.58 -0.58
N ARG A 120 -13.30 -16.63 -1.42
CA ARG A 120 -12.08 -17.44 -1.47
C ARG A 120 -10.91 -16.62 -2.03
N PHE A 121 -11.15 -15.84 -3.07
CA PHE A 121 -10.16 -14.91 -3.62
C PHE A 121 -9.79 -13.80 -2.63
N ARG A 122 -10.76 -13.27 -1.88
CA ARG A 122 -10.49 -12.27 -0.83
C ARG A 122 -9.59 -12.81 0.28
N ARG A 123 -9.78 -14.08 0.67
CA ARG A 123 -8.87 -14.76 1.62
C ARG A 123 -7.47 -14.84 1.04
N LEU A 124 -7.32 -15.38 -0.18
CA LEU A 124 -6.05 -15.45 -0.88
C LEU A 124 -5.33 -14.08 -0.97
N LEU A 125 -6.05 -13.02 -1.34
CA LEU A 125 -5.51 -11.67 -1.43
C LEU A 125 -5.04 -11.15 -0.06
N SER A 126 -5.79 -11.48 1.01
CA SER A 126 -5.45 -11.10 2.38
C SER A 126 -4.25 -11.87 2.90
N ASP A 127 -4.16 -13.17 2.62
CA ASP A 127 -3.03 -14.03 2.98
C ASP A 127 -1.77 -13.57 2.25
N THR A 128 -1.89 -13.21 0.97
CA THR A 128 -0.80 -12.63 0.18
C THR A 128 -0.31 -11.31 0.77
N ALA A 129 -1.22 -10.45 1.24
CA ALA A 129 -0.86 -9.19 1.88
C ALA A 129 -0.11 -9.39 3.21
N LEU A 130 -0.56 -10.34 4.04
CA LEU A 130 0.12 -10.71 5.29
C LEU A 130 1.53 -11.25 5.00
N GLU A 131 1.64 -12.18 4.04
CA GLU A 131 2.91 -12.78 3.61
C GLU A 131 3.89 -11.76 3.04
N ALA A 132 3.39 -10.80 2.25
CA ALA A 132 4.18 -9.71 1.71
C ALA A 132 4.83 -8.90 2.84
N VAL A 133 4.05 -8.50 3.85
CA VAL A 133 4.53 -7.72 5.00
C VAL A 133 5.54 -8.52 5.83
N GLU A 134 5.24 -9.77 6.15
CA GLU A 134 6.15 -10.62 6.94
C GLU A 134 7.52 -10.75 6.25
N ARG A 135 7.53 -11.00 4.93
CA ARG A 135 8.76 -11.16 4.16
C ARG A 135 9.54 -9.86 3.99
N HIS A 136 8.89 -8.78 3.53
CA HIS A 136 9.59 -7.55 3.15
C HIS A 136 10.00 -6.70 4.35
N CYS A 137 9.23 -6.76 5.44
CA CYS A 137 9.54 -6.02 6.66
C CYS A 137 10.29 -6.87 7.69
N ALA A 138 10.55 -8.15 7.41
CA ALA A 138 11.16 -9.11 8.33
C ALA A 138 10.45 -9.12 9.71
N VAL A 139 9.12 -9.18 9.68
CA VAL A 139 8.27 -9.18 10.89
C VAL A 139 7.44 -10.45 10.97
N GLN A 140 6.96 -10.79 12.17
CA GLN A 140 6.00 -11.86 12.37
C GLN A 140 4.64 -11.29 12.78
N LEU A 141 3.62 -11.56 11.95
CA LEU A 141 2.24 -11.17 12.22
C LEU A 141 1.47 -12.34 12.83
N ASP A 142 0.50 -12.03 13.68
CA ASP A 142 -0.43 -13.03 14.20
C ASP A 142 -1.54 -13.28 13.17
N ARG A 143 -1.32 -14.28 12.32
CA ARG A 143 -2.29 -14.70 11.30
C ARG A 143 -3.58 -15.26 11.91
N ALA A 144 -3.54 -15.81 13.12
CA ALA A 144 -4.72 -16.40 13.77
C ALA A 144 -5.71 -15.32 14.24
N ASN A 145 -5.23 -14.11 14.54
CA ASN A 145 -6.08 -12.99 14.93
C ASN A 145 -6.39 -11.99 13.79
N ALA A 146 -5.89 -12.26 12.58
CA ALA A 146 -6.07 -11.39 11.43
C ALA A 146 -7.55 -11.31 11.01
N ALA A 147 -8.09 -10.10 10.97
CA ALA A 147 -9.50 -9.88 10.66
C ALA A 147 -9.73 -8.63 9.81
N VAL A 148 -10.63 -8.72 8.84
CA VAL A 148 -11.09 -7.56 8.06
C VAL A 148 -11.89 -6.61 8.96
N LEU A 149 -11.52 -5.33 8.98
CA LEU A 149 -12.29 -4.29 9.66
C LEU A 149 -13.49 -3.86 8.83
N ARG A 150 -14.69 -4.18 9.32
CA ARG A 150 -15.94 -3.78 8.68
C ARG A 150 -16.07 -2.25 8.65
N GLY A 151 -16.52 -1.70 7.52
CA GLY A 151 -16.74 -0.27 7.33
C GLY A 151 -15.47 0.58 7.21
N THR A 152 -14.27 0.00 7.31
CA THR A 152 -13.00 0.74 7.20
C THR A 152 -12.30 0.38 5.88
N LYS A 153 -12.11 1.38 5.02
CA LYS A 153 -11.41 1.22 3.73
C LYS A 153 -9.91 1.49 3.79
N TYR A 154 -9.50 2.34 4.72
CA TYR A 154 -8.11 2.73 4.93
C TYR A 154 -7.87 3.14 6.39
N LYS A 155 -6.66 2.92 6.88
CA LYS A 155 -6.20 3.27 8.22
C LYS A 155 -4.98 4.17 8.15
N GLY A 156 -5.01 5.28 8.89
CA GLY A 156 -3.89 6.22 8.94
C GLY A 156 -3.98 7.30 7.87
N VAL A 157 -2.88 8.01 7.65
CA VAL A 157 -2.79 9.04 6.60
C VAL A 157 -2.30 8.37 5.30
N PRO A 158 -3.02 8.52 4.18
CA PRO A 158 -2.54 8.07 2.87
C PRO A 158 -1.18 8.67 2.54
N GLN A 159 -0.26 7.83 2.11
CA GLN A 159 1.03 8.26 1.58
C GLN A 159 1.14 7.86 0.11
N ALA A 160 1.91 8.64 -0.65
CA ALA A 160 2.23 8.38 -2.04
C ALA A 160 3.68 7.89 -2.15
N PRO A 161 3.96 6.60 -1.87
CA PRO A 161 5.32 6.08 -2.01
C PRO A 161 5.81 6.19 -3.45
N VAL A 162 7.12 6.28 -3.60
CA VAL A 162 7.79 6.45 -4.90
C VAL A 162 8.45 5.14 -5.32
N ILE A 163 8.20 4.73 -6.57
CA ILE A 163 8.99 3.71 -7.26
C ILE A 163 10.13 4.42 -8.01
N ARG A 164 11.37 4.02 -7.73
CA ARG A 164 12.59 4.50 -8.41
C ARG A 164 13.10 3.45 -9.37
N THR A 165 13.37 3.83 -10.62
CA THR A 165 13.91 2.94 -11.67
C THR A 165 15.09 3.64 -12.34
N PRO A 166 16.30 3.07 -12.36
CA PRO A 166 17.43 3.67 -13.09
C PRO A 166 17.10 3.83 -14.58
N LEU A 167 17.51 4.95 -15.19
CA LEU A 167 17.38 5.17 -16.62
C LEU A 167 18.41 4.33 -17.40
N PRO A 168 18.07 3.86 -18.62
CA PRO A 168 19.01 3.16 -19.47
C PRO A 168 20.27 4.01 -19.73
N GLY A 169 21.45 3.49 -19.37
CA GLY A 169 22.73 4.16 -19.59
C GLY A 169 23.21 5.07 -18.44
N ALA A 170 22.44 5.22 -17.36
CA ALA A 170 22.95 5.78 -16.12
C ALA A 170 23.92 4.77 -15.48
N ALA A 171 25.18 5.15 -15.28
CA ALA A 171 26.16 4.32 -14.57
C ALA A 171 25.70 4.09 -13.11
N PRO A 172 26.01 2.92 -12.50
CA PRO A 172 25.64 2.61 -11.13
C PRO A 172 26.31 3.53 -10.10
#